data_AF-A0A955KCE4-F1
#
_entry.id   AF-A0A955KCE4-F1
#
_cell.length_a   1.000
_cell.length_b   1.000
_cell.length_c   1.000
_cell.angle_alpha   90.00
_cell.angle_beta   90.00
_cell.angle_gamma   90.00
#
_symmetry.space_group_name_H-M   'P 1'
#
loop_
_entity.id
_entity.type
_entity.pdbx_description
1 polymer ?
#
loop_
_entity_poly.entity_id
_entity_poly.type
_entity_poly.pdbx_seq_one_letter_code
_entity_poly.pdbx_strand_id
1 'polypeptide(L)'
;MNTLRDSIQQYKPSIRLTSVMGRQTLSLLRKLSFAGIVICSFGTIVTNFFFAGQYASELLGASLIFSALWLEQLLTFSYHNSYYFRGLNSIIGLDEEPINGATYDVAEATLKNENDLTLAFCNSQFGSITLLRSGLNPEQVGEFIRGPRQKITASSVILPEDEIFSLIGLGKYLLAYDYGFRNMLKEAGIREEIFLGALRWVVGSYHQEKRAMRWWSKDNLSRTTGIGREWSYGTAYLLEKFSRDIRTSAVFSTLSADATFATEKVKEIESSLVRARSSNVLIIGESGVGKIDLVMELNKRMQTGKSLDAIAGRQIIVLDTNLLFATHKDKQELELTILKMFDEAIEAGNIIIVIENLSTFVREAEAMGVFIPELIDQYLSLPQLQIIATDTPASYHTYLETLGGFTRRFDEVLIDTPDLT
;
A
#
# COMPACT_ATOMS: atom_id res chain seq x y z
N MET A 1 19.02 21.75 12.51
CA MET A 1 18.24 22.44 11.46
C MET A 1 18.74 22.08 10.07
N ASN A 2 18.25 20.97 9.53
CA ASN A 2 18.46 20.61 8.13
C ASN A 2 17.53 21.47 7.27
N THR A 3 18.08 22.24 6.33
CA THR A 3 17.24 22.97 5.37
C THR A 3 16.76 22.04 4.27
N LEU A 4 15.66 22.40 3.61
CA LEU A 4 15.18 21.69 2.43
C LEU A 4 16.26 21.63 1.35
N ARG A 5 17.06 22.69 1.20
CA ARG A 5 18.19 22.73 0.25
C ARG A 5 19.21 21.62 0.54
N ASP A 6 19.66 21.49 1.78
CA ASP A 6 20.67 20.50 2.16
C ASP A 6 20.14 19.08 1.95
N SER A 7 18.88 18.86 2.32
CA SER A 7 18.22 17.55 2.16
C SER A 7 17.99 17.16 0.70
N ILE A 8 17.90 18.11 -0.22
CA ILE A 8 17.58 17.85 -1.63
C ILE A 8 18.85 17.67 -2.47
N GLN A 9 19.97 18.28 -2.06
CA GLN A 9 21.25 18.19 -2.77
C GLN A 9 21.74 16.76 -2.97
N GLN A 10 21.44 15.85 -2.04
CA GLN A 10 21.79 14.43 -2.16
C GLN A 10 21.18 13.74 -3.40
N TYR A 11 20.07 14.24 -3.93
CA TYR A 11 19.37 13.69 -5.11
C TYR A 11 19.79 14.34 -6.43
N LYS A 12 20.61 15.40 -6.37
CA LYS A 12 21.08 16.15 -7.53
C LYS A 12 21.79 15.28 -8.58
N PRO A 13 22.66 14.32 -8.23
CA PRO A 13 23.29 13.45 -9.22
C PRO A 13 22.27 12.60 -9.99
N SER A 14 21.30 11.99 -9.28
CA SER A 14 20.27 11.15 -9.90
C SER A 14 19.35 11.93 -10.84
N ILE A 15 18.97 13.15 -10.46
CA ILE A 15 18.06 14.00 -11.25
C ILE A 15 18.76 14.59 -12.48
N ARG A 16 20.05 14.94 -12.37
CA ARG A 16 20.86 15.29 -13.54
C ARG A 16 20.98 14.11 -14.50
N LEU A 17 21.19 12.91 -13.98
CA LEU A 17 21.29 11.72 -14.81
C LEU A 17 20.00 11.47 -15.62
N THR A 18 18.82 11.65 -15.02
CA THR A 18 17.54 11.56 -15.75
C THR A 18 17.37 12.60 -16.85
N SER A 19 17.99 13.77 -16.72
CA SER A 19 17.95 14.79 -17.77
C SER A 19 18.81 14.43 -18.99
N VAL A 20 19.87 13.64 -18.78
CA VAL A 20 20.78 13.21 -19.85
C VAL A 20 20.26 11.94 -20.53
N MET A 21 19.84 10.96 -19.75
CA MET A 21 19.22 9.74 -20.27
C MET A 21 17.93 9.44 -19.51
N GLY A 22 16.81 9.48 -20.22
CA GLY A 22 15.52 9.09 -19.69
C GLY A 22 15.50 7.63 -19.24
N ARG A 23 14.63 7.30 -18.28
CA ARG A 23 14.53 5.92 -17.79
C ARG A 23 14.04 4.95 -18.86
N GLN A 24 13.13 5.40 -19.72
CA GLN A 24 12.66 4.61 -20.86
C GLN A 24 13.79 4.31 -21.83
N THR A 25 14.63 5.31 -22.16
CA THR A 25 15.76 5.13 -23.07
C THR A 25 16.82 4.20 -22.47
N LEU A 26 17.15 4.34 -21.19
CA LEU A 26 18.03 3.39 -20.48
C LEU A 26 17.48 1.96 -20.51
N SER A 27 16.17 1.79 -20.31
CA SER A 27 15.55 0.46 -20.35
C SER A 27 15.60 -0.17 -21.74
N LEU A 28 15.40 0.63 -22.79
CA LEU A 28 15.45 0.18 -24.18
C LEU A 28 16.88 -0.17 -24.58
N LEU A 29 17.84 0.69 -24.26
CA LEU A 29 19.26 0.44 -24.48
C LEU A 29 19.71 -0.86 -23.82
N ARG A 30 19.25 -1.12 -22.58
CA ARG A 30 19.54 -2.38 -21.87
C ARG A 30 18.95 -3.61 -22.55
N LYS A 31 17.73 -3.52 -23.08
CA LYS A 31 17.11 -4.63 -23.82
C LYS A 31 17.86 -4.88 -25.14
N LEU A 32 18.27 -3.82 -25.83
CA LEU A 32 19.04 -3.90 -27.07
C LEU A 32 20.43 -4.49 -26.85
N SER A 33 21.16 -4.04 -25.82
CA SER A 33 22.47 -4.60 -25.48
C SER A 33 22.36 -6.06 -25.07
N PHE A 34 21.35 -6.43 -24.27
CA PHE A 34 21.08 -7.83 -23.94
C PHE A 34 20.78 -8.69 -25.16
N ALA A 35 19.93 -8.21 -26.07
CA ALA A 35 19.65 -8.91 -27.33
C ALA A 35 20.92 -9.08 -28.18
N GLY A 36 21.78 -8.07 -28.22
CA GLY A 36 23.10 -8.14 -28.87
C GLY A 36 23.98 -9.24 -28.29
N ILE A 37 24.05 -9.37 -26.96
CA ILE A 37 24.77 -10.46 -26.29
C ILE A 37 24.25 -11.82 -26.74
N VAL A 38 22.92 -12.02 -26.72
CA VAL A 38 22.29 -13.30 -27.08
C VAL A 38 22.52 -13.65 -28.55
N ILE A 39 22.35 -12.67 -29.46
CA ILE A 39 22.52 -12.90 -30.91
C ILE A 39 24.00 -13.21 -31.23
N CYS A 40 24.95 -12.44 -30.69
CA CYS A 40 26.37 -12.67 -30.95
C CYS A 40 26.86 -13.98 -30.33
N SER A 41 26.48 -14.28 -29.09
CA SER A 41 26.86 -15.56 -28.44
C SER A 41 26.26 -16.76 -29.19
N PHE A 42 24.99 -16.70 -29.58
CA PHE A 42 24.39 -17.75 -30.41
C PHE A 42 25.10 -17.87 -31.78
N GLY A 43 25.42 -16.74 -32.41
CA GLY A 43 26.20 -16.71 -33.66
C GLY A 43 27.57 -17.36 -33.55
N THR A 44 28.28 -17.19 -32.42
CA THR A 44 29.56 -17.89 -32.20
C THR A 44 29.40 -19.41 -32.17
N ILE A 45 28.30 -19.92 -31.57
CA ILE A 45 28.00 -21.35 -31.54
C ILE A 45 27.71 -21.85 -32.96
N VAL A 46 26.84 -21.16 -33.69
CA VAL A 46 26.46 -21.53 -35.07
C VAL A 46 27.66 -21.54 -36.01
N THR A 47 28.52 -20.53 -35.94
CA THR A 47 29.71 -20.42 -36.81
C THR A 47 30.74 -21.50 -36.51
N ASN A 48 30.91 -21.90 -35.25
CA ASN A 48 31.77 -23.03 -34.89
C ASN A 48 31.24 -24.37 -35.42
N PHE A 49 29.92 -24.58 -35.42
CA PHE A 49 29.33 -25.84 -35.91
C PHE A 49 29.21 -25.94 -37.44
N PHE A 50 28.81 -24.86 -38.11
CA PHE A 50 28.44 -24.90 -39.53
C PHE A 50 29.47 -24.27 -40.48
N PHE A 51 30.31 -23.37 -39.99
CA PHE A 51 31.22 -22.55 -40.81
C PHE A 51 32.69 -22.69 -40.41
N ALA A 52 33.05 -23.81 -39.76
CA ALA A 52 34.41 -24.11 -39.30
C ALA A 52 35.07 -22.97 -38.47
N GLY A 53 34.26 -22.15 -37.81
CA GLY A 53 34.74 -21.08 -36.92
C GLY A 53 35.25 -19.80 -37.61
N GLN A 54 35.00 -19.60 -38.92
CA GLN A 54 35.57 -18.46 -39.68
C GLN A 54 35.30 -17.07 -39.06
N TYR A 55 34.15 -16.88 -38.40
CA TYR A 55 33.74 -15.60 -37.78
C TYR A 55 33.60 -15.67 -36.24
N ALA A 56 34.05 -16.77 -35.63
CA ALA A 56 33.79 -17.02 -34.21
C ALA A 56 34.48 -16.00 -33.29
N SER A 57 35.70 -15.59 -33.60
CA SER A 57 36.46 -14.61 -32.80
C SER A 57 35.86 -13.21 -32.85
N GLU A 58 35.41 -12.77 -34.04
CA GLU A 58 34.78 -11.46 -34.26
C GLU A 58 33.44 -11.37 -33.51
N LEU A 59 32.60 -12.40 -33.60
CA LEU A 59 31.32 -12.47 -32.92
C LEU A 59 31.48 -12.57 -31.39
N LEU A 60 32.51 -13.27 -30.91
CA LEU A 60 32.83 -13.33 -29.49
C LEU A 60 33.26 -11.94 -28.99
N GLY A 61 34.14 -11.25 -29.73
CA GLY A 61 34.53 -9.87 -29.43
C GLY A 61 33.34 -8.93 -29.36
N ALA A 62 32.41 -9.01 -30.33
CA ALA A 62 31.17 -8.23 -30.31
C ALA A 62 30.30 -8.54 -29.07
N SER A 63 30.18 -9.81 -28.69
CA SER A 63 29.42 -10.21 -27.49
C SER A 63 29.99 -9.61 -26.20
N LEU A 64 31.31 -9.52 -26.07
CA LEU A 64 31.98 -8.91 -24.92
C LEU A 64 31.73 -7.40 -24.85
N ILE A 65 31.73 -6.70 -25.99
CA ILE A 65 31.40 -5.27 -26.07
C ILE A 65 29.96 -5.03 -25.64
N PHE A 66 29.00 -5.82 -26.17
CA PHE A 66 27.61 -5.72 -25.75
C PHE A 66 27.42 -6.04 -24.26
N SER A 67 28.18 -7.00 -23.71
CA SER A 67 28.17 -7.31 -22.28
C SER A 67 28.68 -6.15 -21.43
N ALA A 68 29.77 -5.49 -21.85
CA ALA A 68 30.29 -4.32 -21.15
C ALA A 68 29.27 -3.16 -21.14
N LEU A 69 28.66 -2.87 -22.29
CA LEU A 69 27.61 -1.85 -22.40
C LEU A 69 26.38 -2.20 -21.55
N TRP A 70 25.98 -3.47 -21.51
CA TRP A 70 24.87 -3.92 -20.69
C TRP A 70 25.16 -3.75 -19.19
N LEU A 71 26.38 -4.08 -18.74
CA LEU A 71 26.80 -3.90 -17.35
C LEU A 71 26.83 -2.43 -16.94
N GLU A 72 27.37 -1.55 -17.77
CA GLU A 72 27.37 -0.10 -17.52
C GLU A 72 25.93 0.45 -17.36
N GLN A 73 25.04 0.03 -18.26
CA GLN A 73 23.62 0.39 -18.21
C GLN A 73 22.92 -0.18 -16.98
N LEU A 74 23.27 -1.41 -16.56
CA LEU A 74 22.75 -2.03 -15.34
C LEU A 74 23.18 -1.26 -14.09
N LEU A 75 24.46 -0.89 -13.98
CA LEU A 75 25.00 -0.09 -12.88
C LEU A 75 24.30 1.27 -12.82
N THR A 76 24.17 1.95 -13.95
CA THR A 76 23.48 3.24 -14.04
C THR A 76 22.01 3.14 -13.62
N PHE A 77 21.32 2.09 -14.04
CA PHE A 77 19.93 1.83 -13.66
C PHE A 77 19.79 1.54 -12.16
N SER A 78 20.69 0.74 -11.58
CA SER A 78 20.70 0.45 -10.14
C SER A 78 20.99 1.70 -9.30
N TYR A 79 21.94 2.52 -9.73
CA TYR A 79 22.27 3.79 -9.09
C TYR A 79 21.04 4.71 -9.07
N HIS A 80 20.37 4.88 -10.21
CA HIS A 80 19.15 5.66 -10.31
C HIS A 80 18.04 5.12 -9.39
N ASN A 81 17.81 3.80 -9.37
CA ASN A 81 16.80 3.17 -8.53
C ASN A 81 17.06 3.36 -7.02
N SER A 82 18.33 3.33 -6.59
CA SER A 82 18.70 3.54 -5.19
C SER A 82 18.19 4.89 -4.67
N TYR A 83 18.35 5.95 -5.45
CA TYR A 83 17.84 7.29 -5.10
C TYR A 83 16.34 7.44 -5.36
N TYR A 84 15.82 6.89 -6.45
CA TYR A 84 14.43 7.04 -6.87
C TYR A 84 13.42 6.38 -5.91
N PHE A 85 13.80 5.23 -5.35
CA PHE A 85 13.02 4.51 -4.34
C PHE A 85 13.39 4.90 -2.91
N ARG A 86 14.37 5.80 -2.72
CA ARG A 86 14.74 6.31 -1.40
C ARG A 86 13.56 7.09 -0.81
N GLY A 87 13.25 6.82 0.45
CA GLY A 87 12.08 7.39 1.14
C GLY A 87 10.75 6.71 0.82
N LEU A 88 10.64 5.98 -0.30
CA LEU A 88 9.40 5.29 -0.65
C LEU A 88 9.06 4.17 0.36
N ASN A 89 10.06 3.40 0.79
CA ASN A 89 9.87 2.38 1.83
C ASN A 89 9.35 2.99 3.13
N SER A 90 9.99 4.07 3.60
CA SER A 90 9.55 4.86 4.75
C SER A 90 8.09 5.32 4.63
N ILE A 91 7.69 5.84 3.46
CA ILE A 91 6.30 6.26 3.19
C ILE A 91 5.31 5.07 3.24
N ILE A 92 5.72 3.89 2.78
CA ILE A 92 4.87 2.69 2.78
C ILE A 92 4.84 2.01 4.18
N GLY A 93 5.71 2.43 5.11
CA GLY A 93 5.89 1.79 6.41
C GLY A 93 6.64 0.45 6.30
N LEU A 94 7.53 0.32 5.31
CA LEU A 94 8.38 -0.86 5.15
C LEU A 94 9.65 -0.78 5.99
N ASP A 95 10.24 0.41 6.14
CA ASP A 95 11.44 0.63 6.95
C ASP A 95 11.10 0.67 8.46
N GLU A 96 11.98 0.12 9.30
CA GLU A 96 11.86 0.18 10.77
C GLU A 96 12.22 1.56 11.32
N GLU A 97 13.16 2.25 10.68
CA GLU A 97 13.52 3.64 10.96
C GLU A 97 13.19 4.51 9.74
N PRO A 98 12.29 5.50 9.86
CA PRO A 98 11.95 6.36 8.74
C PRO A 98 13.14 7.25 8.36
N ILE A 99 13.25 7.53 7.05
CA ILE A 99 14.26 8.47 6.55
C ILE A 99 13.88 9.90 6.95
N ASN A 100 14.80 10.60 7.60
CA ASN A 100 14.62 12.01 7.94
C ASN A 100 14.92 12.90 6.73
N GLY A 101 14.02 13.85 6.45
CA GLY A 101 14.19 14.87 5.42
C GLY A 101 13.29 14.72 4.19
N ALA A 102 13.68 15.39 3.10
CA ALA A 102 12.91 15.47 1.86
C ALA A 102 12.97 14.18 1.04
N THR A 103 11.81 13.81 0.50
CA THR A 103 11.65 12.69 -0.43
C THR A 103 12.23 13.00 -1.81
N TYR A 104 12.55 11.96 -2.59
CA TYR A 104 12.99 12.10 -3.98
C TYR A 104 12.00 12.93 -4.81
N ASP A 105 10.70 12.79 -4.57
CA ASP A 105 9.65 13.47 -5.35
C ASP A 105 9.65 14.99 -5.11
N VAL A 106 9.94 15.40 -3.87
CA VAL A 106 10.15 16.81 -3.53
C VAL A 106 11.41 17.35 -4.20
N ALA A 107 12.48 16.57 -4.22
CA ALA A 107 13.70 16.92 -4.92
C ALA A 107 13.48 17.06 -6.44
N GLU A 108 12.76 16.13 -7.05
CA GLU A 108 12.39 16.14 -8.48
C GLU A 108 11.54 17.37 -8.84
N ALA A 109 10.61 17.76 -7.96
CA ALA A 109 9.79 18.95 -8.17
C ALA A 109 10.55 20.27 -8.02
N THR A 110 11.52 20.35 -7.10
CA THR A 110 12.12 21.63 -6.70
C THR A 110 13.52 21.89 -7.26
N LEU A 111 14.31 20.86 -7.57
CA LEU A 111 15.71 21.03 -8.02
C LEU A 111 15.88 21.80 -9.33
N LYS A 112 14.85 21.84 -10.18
CA LYS A 112 14.89 22.64 -11.40
C LYS A 112 15.06 24.13 -11.10
N ASN A 113 14.50 24.62 -9.98
CA ASN A 113 14.58 26.02 -9.55
C ASN A 113 14.63 26.14 -8.01
N GLU A 114 15.83 26.15 -7.43
CA GLU A 114 16.03 26.23 -5.96
C GLU A 114 15.59 27.59 -5.36
N ASN A 115 15.58 28.65 -6.17
CA ASN A 115 15.31 30.03 -5.73
C ASN A 115 13.82 30.38 -5.66
N ASP A 116 12.97 29.57 -6.28
CA ASP A 116 11.53 29.82 -6.41
C ASP A 116 10.79 28.49 -6.40
N LEU A 117 10.44 28.04 -5.19
CA LEU A 117 9.79 26.76 -4.97
C LEU A 117 8.39 26.69 -5.59
N THR A 118 7.63 27.79 -5.59
CA THR A 118 6.31 27.83 -6.21
C THR A 118 6.42 27.68 -7.72
N LEU A 119 7.35 28.37 -8.36
CA LEU A 119 7.62 28.16 -9.79
C LEU A 119 8.05 26.74 -10.08
N ALA A 120 8.98 26.20 -9.27
CA ALA A 120 9.49 24.86 -9.45
C ALA A 120 8.36 23.83 -9.37
N PHE A 121 7.51 23.95 -8.37
CA PHE A 121 6.33 23.10 -8.20
C PHE A 121 5.37 23.22 -9.37
N CYS A 122 4.93 24.43 -9.76
CA CYS A 122 3.97 24.60 -10.86
C CYS A 122 4.48 24.05 -12.20
N ASN A 123 5.79 24.16 -12.46
CA ASN A 123 6.42 23.64 -13.68
C ASN A 123 6.81 22.15 -13.59
N SER A 124 6.72 21.56 -12.40
CA SER A 124 6.99 20.13 -12.21
C SER A 124 5.85 19.29 -12.80
N GLN A 125 6.15 18.03 -13.13
CA GLN A 125 5.14 17.09 -13.60
C GLN A 125 4.05 16.90 -12.53
N PHE A 126 4.42 16.86 -11.25
CA PHE A 126 3.45 16.68 -10.17
C PHE A 126 2.56 17.89 -9.98
N GLY A 127 3.14 19.09 -9.95
CA GLY A 127 2.38 20.32 -9.73
C GLY A 127 1.47 20.66 -10.90
N SER A 128 1.95 20.54 -12.14
CA SER A 128 1.11 20.78 -13.34
C SER A 128 -0.11 19.86 -13.40
N ILE A 129 0.06 18.56 -13.17
CA ILE A 129 -1.06 17.59 -13.13
C ILE A 129 -1.98 17.89 -11.94
N THR A 130 -1.43 18.25 -10.77
CA THR A 130 -2.22 18.59 -9.59
C THR A 130 -3.10 19.82 -9.83
N LEU A 131 -2.52 20.89 -10.39
CA LEU A 131 -3.23 22.13 -10.67
C LEU A 131 -4.34 21.89 -11.71
N LEU A 132 -4.02 21.18 -12.80
CA LEU A 132 -5.01 20.80 -13.81
C LEU A 132 -6.18 20.00 -13.20
N ARG A 133 -5.87 19.00 -12.36
CA ARG A 133 -6.89 18.18 -11.68
C ARG A 133 -7.71 18.96 -10.65
N SER A 134 -7.12 19.99 -10.03
CA SER A 134 -7.84 20.87 -9.12
C SER A 134 -8.79 21.84 -9.83
N GLY A 135 -8.71 21.93 -11.18
CA GLY A 135 -9.56 22.78 -12.00
C GLY A 135 -8.89 24.06 -12.49
N LEU A 136 -7.57 24.22 -12.32
CA LEU A 136 -6.84 25.37 -12.86
C LEU A 136 -6.44 25.14 -14.31
N ASN A 137 -6.68 26.15 -15.14
CA ASN A 137 -6.19 26.13 -16.52
C ASN A 137 -4.69 26.48 -16.56
N PRO A 138 -3.91 25.86 -17.47
CA PRO A 138 -2.48 26.17 -17.62
C PRO A 138 -2.17 27.65 -17.89
N GLU A 139 -3.10 28.36 -18.53
CA GLU A 139 -2.98 29.80 -18.81
C GLU A 139 -3.00 30.64 -17.53
N GLN A 140 -3.93 30.37 -16.62
CA GLN A 140 -4.04 31.06 -15.32
C GLN A 140 -2.78 30.86 -14.47
N VAL A 141 -2.23 29.64 -14.49
CA VAL A 141 -0.96 29.31 -13.83
C VAL A 141 0.19 30.10 -14.48
N GLY A 142 0.19 30.22 -15.81
CA GLY A 142 1.17 31.00 -16.55
C GLY A 142 1.14 32.50 -16.23
N GLU A 143 -0.06 33.08 -16.09
CA GLU A 143 -0.25 34.48 -15.68
C GLU A 143 0.26 34.71 -14.26
N PHE A 144 -0.12 33.84 -13.32
CA PHE A 144 0.38 33.88 -11.95
C PHE A 144 1.91 33.81 -11.89
N ILE A 145 2.53 32.93 -12.69
CA ILE A 145 3.99 32.77 -12.70
C ILE A 145 4.71 34.03 -13.21
N ARG A 146 4.10 34.77 -14.14
CA ARG A 146 4.66 36.01 -14.70
C ARG A 146 4.43 37.23 -13.81
N GLY A 147 3.45 37.16 -12.91
CA GLY A 147 3.10 38.24 -12.00
C GLY A 147 4.16 38.51 -10.92
N PRO A 148 4.08 39.67 -10.25
CA PRO A 148 4.93 39.97 -9.10
C PRO A 148 4.57 39.04 -7.93
N ARG A 149 5.55 38.26 -7.45
CA ARG A 149 5.38 37.34 -6.32
C ARG A 149 6.55 37.35 -5.36
N GLN A 150 6.27 36.99 -4.10
CA GLN A 150 7.30 36.69 -3.12
C GLN A 150 7.90 35.33 -3.43
N LYS A 151 9.22 35.27 -3.64
CA LYS A 151 9.91 34.03 -3.98
C LYS A 151 10.31 33.30 -2.71
N ILE A 152 9.84 32.06 -2.56
CA ILE A 152 10.27 31.17 -1.49
C ILE A 152 11.47 30.36 -1.98
N THR A 153 12.58 30.44 -1.25
CA THR A 153 13.82 29.72 -1.60
C THR A 153 13.92 28.41 -0.81
N ALA A 154 14.56 27.39 -1.37
CA ALA A 154 14.77 26.11 -0.67
C ALA A 154 15.55 26.25 0.65
N SER A 155 16.41 27.26 0.80
CA SER A 155 17.15 27.51 2.04
C SER A 155 16.30 28.10 3.18
N SER A 156 15.14 28.70 2.88
CA SER A 156 14.27 29.25 3.92
C SER A 156 13.32 28.22 4.55
N VAL A 157 13.23 27.02 3.95
CA VAL A 157 12.36 25.95 4.44
C VAL A 157 13.16 25.09 5.41
N ILE A 158 12.78 25.15 6.68
CA ILE A 158 13.36 24.32 7.75
C ILE A 158 12.56 23.02 7.80
N LEU A 159 13.26 21.89 7.78
CA LEU A 159 12.62 20.58 7.88
C LEU A 159 12.45 20.16 9.35
N PRO A 160 11.32 19.54 9.72
CA PRO A 160 11.18 18.86 11.01
C PRO A 160 12.23 17.74 11.13
N GLU A 161 12.81 17.56 12.33
CA GLU A 161 13.95 16.67 12.54
C GLU A 161 13.55 15.17 12.53
N ASP A 162 12.27 14.85 12.80
CA ASP A 162 11.74 13.48 12.91
C ASP A 162 10.57 13.16 11.95
N GLU A 163 10.33 14.01 10.94
CA GLU A 163 9.25 13.77 9.96
C GLU A 163 9.76 13.72 8.51
N ILE A 164 9.09 12.89 7.71
CA ILE A 164 9.32 12.79 6.27
C ILE A 164 8.67 14.00 5.58
N PHE A 165 9.49 14.81 4.91
CA PHE A 165 8.98 15.90 4.10
C PHE A 165 8.58 15.40 2.70
N SER A 166 7.30 15.05 2.57
CA SER A 166 6.69 14.59 1.32
C SER A 166 6.23 15.73 0.41
N LEU A 167 5.85 15.41 -0.82
CA LEU A 167 5.30 16.40 -1.75
C LEU A 167 3.99 17.01 -1.24
N ILE A 168 3.21 16.26 -0.45
CA ILE A 168 2.02 16.77 0.24
C ILE A 168 2.43 17.79 1.31
N GLY A 169 3.52 17.54 2.04
CA GLY A 169 4.12 18.49 2.97
C GLY A 169 4.54 19.78 2.29
N LEU A 170 5.17 19.67 1.10
CA LEU A 170 5.47 20.84 0.27
C LEU A 170 4.21 21.60 -0.16
N GLY A 171 3.15 20.90 -0.60
CA GLY A 171 1.88 21.55 -0.95
C GLY A 171 1.24 22.31 0.22
N LYS A 172 1.23 21.72 1.42
CA LYS A 172 0.78 22.40 2.65
C LYS A 172 1.65 23.61 2.98
N TYR A 173 2.97 23.49 2.83
CA TYR A 173 3.91 24.59 3.04
C TYR A 173 3.65 25.76 2.08
N LEU A 174 3.47 25.47 0.79
CA LEU A 174 3.15 26.50 -0.21
C LEU A 174 1.82 27.20 0.11
N LEU A 175 0.78 26.44 0.50
CA LEU A 175 -0.48 27.04 0.93
C LEU A 175 -0.31 27.92 2.17
N ALA A 176 0.50 27.52 3.15
CA ALA A 176 0.69 28.23 4.41
C ALA A 176 1.50 29.52 4.25
N TYR A 177 2.59 29.49 3.46
CA TYR A 177 3.58 30.57 3.40
C TYR A 177 3.55 31.41 2.11
N ASP A 178 2.99 30.90 1.00
CA ASP A 178 2.83 31.68 -0.25
C ASP A 178 1.40 32.24 -0.36
N TYR A 179 1.23 33.50 0.04
CA TYR A 179 -0.05 34.20 -0.04
C TYR A 179 -0.54 34.35 -1.50
N GLY A 180 0.38 34.56 -2.45
CA GLY A 180 0.04 34.69 -3.86
C GLY A 180 -0.53 33.40 -4.42
N PHE A 181 0.11 32.27 -4.09
CA PHE A 181 -0.36 30.95 -4.50
C PHE A 181 -1.75 30.62 -3.92
N ARG A 182 -1.97 30.94 -2.63
CA ARG A 182 -3.28 30.75 -1.99
C ARG A 182 -4.36 31.61 -2.64
N ASN A 183 -4.05 32.85 -2.98
CA ASN A 183 -4.99 33.74 -3.65
C ASN A 183 -5.35 33.28 -5.04
N MET A 184 -4.37 32.82 -5.83
CA MET A 184 -4.63 32.23 -7.15
C MET A 184 -5.66 31.09 -7.08
N LEU A 185 -5.54 30.21 -6.07
CA LEU A 185 -6.51 29.13 -5.86
C LEU A 185 -7.90 29.66 -5.50
N LYS A 186 -7.97 30.68 -4.63
CA LYS A 186 -9.24 31.32 -4.23
C LYS A 186 -9.93 32.03 -5.38
N GLU A 187 -9.18 32.75 -6.23
CA GLU A 187 -9.69 33.44 -7.42
C GLU A 187 -10.26 32.45 -8.43
N ALA A 188 -9.68 31.26 -8.53
CA ALA A 188 -10.20 30.16 -9.32
C ALA A 188 -11.38 29.40 -8.66
N GLY A 189 -11.81 29.79 -7.45
CA GLY A 189 -12.88 29.13 -6.72
C GLY A 189 -12.52 27.77 -6.10
N ILE A 190 -11.22 27.47 -5.99
CA ILE A 190 -10.71 26.17 -5.52
C ILE A 190 -10.46 26.24 -4.03
N ARG A 191 -11.08 25.33 -3.28
CA ARG A 191 -10.83 25.16 -1.84
C ARG A 191 -9.49 24.46 -1.62
N GLU A 192 -8.81 24.79 -0.52
CA GLU A 192 -7.53 24.20 -0.15
C GLU A 192 -7.63 22.66 -0.02
N GLU A 193 -8.75 22.15 0.48
CA GLU A 193 -9.04 20.72 0.58
C GLU A 193 -9.07 20.02 -0.77
N ILE A 194 -9.64 20.66 -1.79
CA ILE A 194 -9.73 20.11 -3.16
C ILE A 194 -8.33 20.03 -3.77
N PHE A 195 -7.53 21.09 -3.62
CA PHE A 195 -6.14 21.10 -4.07
C PHE A 195 -5.32 20.01 -3.37
N LEU A 196 -5.39 19.91 -2.04
CA LEU A 196 -4.67 18.88 -1.29
C LEU A 196 -5.17 17.47 -1.63
N GLY A 197 -6.46 17.30 -1.90
CA GLY A 197 -7.04 16.04 -2.39
C GLY A 197 -6.50 15.65 -3.76
N ALA A 198 -6.43 16.60 -4.70
CA ALA A 198 -5.84 16.41 -6.02
C ALA A 198 -4.35 16.04 -5.91
N LEU A 199 -3.59 16.73 -5.05
CA LEU A 199 -2.18 16.45 -4.82
C LEU A 199 -1.97 15.05 -4.24
N ARG A 200 -2.75 14.67 -3.23
CA ARG A 200 -2.72 13.31 -2.64
C ARG A 200 -3.00 12.25 -3.70
N TRP A 201 -3.97 12.50 -4.57
CA TRP A 201 -4.29 11.56 -5.65
C TRP A 201 -3.11 11.41 -6.63
N VAL A 202 -2.51 12.52 -7.08
CA VAL A 202 -1.37 12.49 -8.03
C VAL A 202 -0.18 11.76 -7.41
N VAL A 203 0.17 12.11 -6.17
CA VAL A 203 1.26 11.46 -5.42
C VAL A 203 0.96 9.98 -5.19
N GLY A 204 -0.28 9.64 -4.81
CA GLY A 204 -0.71 8.26 -4.60
C GLY A 204 -0.62 7.40 -5.86
N SER A 205 -1.13 7.92 -6.98
CA SER A 205 -1.05 7.27 -8.30
C SER A 205 0.40 7.07 -8.72
N TYR A 206 1.25 8.08 -8.55
CA TYR A 206 2.68 7.98 -8.86
C TYR A 206 3.40 6.94 -7.99
N HIS A 207 3.18 6.95 -6.68
CA HIS A 207 3.73 5.94 -5.78
C HIS A 207 3.23 4.52 -6.08
N GLN A 208 1.99 4.36 -6.55
CA GLN A 208 1.48 3.06 -7.00
C GLN A 208 2.22 2.57 -8.24
N GLU A 209 2.47 3.45 -9.21
CA GLU A 209 3.28 3.14 -10.39
C GLU A 209 4.73 2.79 -10.00
N LYS A 210 5.35 3.58 -9.11
CA LYS A 210 6.69 3.29 -8.58
C LYS A 210 6.76 1.91 -7.92
N ARG A 211 5.76 1.59 -7.09
CA ARG A 211 5.65 0.27 -6.45
C ARG A 211 5.60 -0.81 -7.51
N ALA A 212 4.72 -0.70 -8.51
CA ALA A 212 4.63 -1.69 -9.58
C ALA A 212 5.95 -1.86 -10.36
N MET A 213 6.70 -0.78 -10.60
CA MET A 213 8.01 -0.87 -11.27
C MET A 213 9.05 -1.66 -10.46
N ARG A 214 8.92 -1.68 -9.13
CA ARG A 214 9.81 -2.41 -8.21
C ARG A 214 9.32 -3.84 -8.01
N TRP A 215 8.99 -4.55 -9.09
CA TRP A 215 8.43 -5.90 -9.04
C TRP A 215 9.27 -6.91 -8.23
N TRP A 216 10.59 -6.68 -8.13
CA TRP A 216 11.53 -7.51 -7.37
C TRP A 216 11.55 -7.24 -5.87
N SER A 217 10.76 -6.29 -5.37
CA SER A 217 10.74 -5.96 -3.95
C SER A 217 9.99 -7.01 -3.15
N LYS A 218 10.40 -7.19 -1.88
CA LYS A 218 9.74 -8.14 -0.98
C LYS A 218 8.22 -7.90 -0.90
N ASP A 219 7.78 -6.64 -0.83
CA ASP A 219 6.37 -6.25 -0.73
C ASP A 219 5.55 -6.55 -1.99
N ASN A 220 6.18 -6.56 -3.18
CA ASN A 220 5.48 -6.98 -4.40
C ASN A 220 5.58 -8.49 -4.62
N LEU A 221 6.74 -9.08 -4.35
CA LEU A 221 6.95 -10.52 -4.47
C LEU A 221 6.09 -11.29 -3.46
N SER A 222 5.80 -10.72 -2.29
CA SER A 222 4.87 -11.31 -1.33
C SER A 222 3.43 -11.29 -1.83
N ARG A 223 3.06 -10.30 -2.66
CA ARG A 223 1.73 -10.21 -3.28
C ARG A 223 1.59 -11.16 -4.45
N THR A 224 2.65 -11.38 -5.22
CA THR A 224 2.63 -12.39 -6.28
C THR A 224 2.61 -13.76 -5.65
N THR A 225 1.45 -14.42 -5.66
CA THR A 225 1.40 -15.81 -5.22
C THR A 225 2.21 -16.68 -6.18
N GLY A 226 2.79 -17.77 -5.69
CA GLY A 226 3.54 -18.70 -6.53
C GLY A 226 2.63 -19.33 -7.60
N ILE A 227 3.15 -19.52 -8.81
CA ILE A 227 2.47 -20.21 -9.90
C ILE A 227 2.05 -21.60 -9.39
N GLY A 228 0.75 -21.80 -9.15
CA GLY A 228 0.17 -23.03 -8.59
C GLY A 228 -0.59 -22.85 -7.27
N ARG A 229 -0.25 -21.85 -6.43
CA ARG A 229 -1.03 -21.58 -5.20
C ARG A 229 -2.42 -21.03 -5.53
N GLU A 230 -2.51 -20.07 -6.45
CA GLU A 230 -3.80 -19.56 -6.93
C GLU A 230 -4.67 -20.64 -7.58
N TRP A 231 -4.06 -21.66 -8.21
CA TRP A 231 -4.80 -22.79 -8.79
C TRP A 231 -5.23 -23.84 -7.76
N SER A 232 -4.62 -23.80 -6.56
CA SER A 232 -4.97 -24.72 -5.46
C SER A 232 -6.13 -24.22 -4.60
N TYR A 233 -6.46 -22.92 -4.69
CA TYR A 233 -7.55 -22.33 -3.91
C TYR A 233 -8.83 -22.23 -4.74
N GLY A 234 -9.96 -22.58 -4.12
CA GLY A 234 -11.29 -22.37 -4.68
C GLY A 234 -11.74 -20.90 -4.58
N THR A 235 -12.82 -20.57 -5.28
CA THR A 235 -13.45 -19.24 -5.20
C THR A 235 -14.76 -19.33 -4.42
N ALA A 236 -14.95 -18.46 -3.41
CA ALA A 236 -16.17 -18.40 -2.61
C ALA A 236 -17.15 -17.34 -3.15
N TYR A 237 -17.95 -17.71 -4.15
CA TYR A 237 -18.83 -16.79 -4.88
C TYR A 237 -19.95 -16.19 -4.00
N LEU A 238 -20.58 -17.02 -3.18
CA LEU A 238 -21.70 -16.62 -2.35
C LEU A 238 -21.22 -15.77 -1.16
N LEU A 239 -20.07 -16.13 -0.59
CA LEU A 239 -19.41 -15.29 0.41
C LEU A 239 -19.04 -13.92 -0.16
N GLU A 240 -18.46 -13.87 -1.36
CA GLU A 240 -18.09 -12.60 -2.01
C GLU A 240 -19.30 -11.67 -2.19
N LYS A 241 -20.45 -12.23 -2.58
CA LYS A 241 -21.72 -11.49 -2.73
C LYS A 241 -22.19 -10.80 -1.44
N PHE A 242 -22.00 -11.42 -0.28
CA PHE A 242 -22.38 -10.87 1.03
C PHE A 242 -21.20 -10.25 1.77
N SER A 243 -20.12 -9.93 1.05
CA SER A 243 -18.93 -9.36 1.63
C SER A 243 -18.65 -7.95 1.15
N ARG A 244 -17.80 -7.28 1.92
CA ARG A 244 -17.17 -6.02 1.54
C ARG A 244 -15.66 -6.14 1.63
N ASP A 245 -14.97 -5.55 0.66
CA ASP A 245 -13.51 -5.46 0.68
C ASP A 245 -13.04 -4.65 1.90
N ILE A 246 -12.03 -5.18 2.60
CA ILE A 246 -11.32 -4.43 3.61
C ILE A 246 -10.39 -3.43 2.92
N ARG A 247 -10.94 -2.26 2.58
CA ARG A 247 -10.18 -1.22 1.86
C ARG A 247 -9.08 -0.68 2.75
N THR A 248 -7.84 -0.82 2.30
CA THR A 248 -6.72 -0.03 2.81
C THR A 248 -6.94 1.43 2.41
N SER A 249 -7.73 2.17 3.19
CA SER A 249 -7.78 3.62 2.97
C SER A 249 -6.41 4.20 3.31
N ALA A 250 -5.87 5.07 2.45
CA ALA A 250 -4.65 5.82 2.73
C ALA A 250 -4.83 6.84 3.88
N VAL A 251 -5.97 6.82 4.58
CA VAL A 251 -6.41 7.85 5.52
C VAL A 251 -5.99 7.54 6.96
N PHE A 252 -5.71 6.28 7.31
CA PHE A 252 -5.22 5.93 8.64
C PHE A 252 -3.71 5.72 8.65
N SER A 253 -2.99 6.80 8.34
CA SER A 253 -1.65 7.06 8.90
C SER A 253 -1.75 7.78 10.26
N THR A 254 -2.94 7.93 10.84
CA THR A 254 -3.17 8.55 12.16
C THR A 254 -2.94 7.60 13.32
N LEU A 255 -3.03 6.29 13.11
CA LEU A 255 -2.51 5.28 14.05
C LEU A 255 -0.98 5.26 14.13
N SER A 256 -0.29 6.06 13.30
CA SER A 256 1.17 6.22 13.42
C SER A 256 1.59 7.01 14.66
N ALA A 257 0.66 7.60 15.41
CA ALA A 257 0.97 8.22 16.70
C ALA A 257 1.29 7.17 17.79
N ASP A 258 0.62 6.01 17.76
CA ASP A 258 0.79 4.89 18.72
C ASP A 258 1.22 3.59 18.03
N ALA A 259 2.13 3.69 17.05
CA ALA A 259 2.53 2.59 16.17
C ALA A 259 3.04 1.34 16.93
N THR A 260 3.61 1.51 18.13
CA THR A 260 4.12 0.40 18.96
C THR A 260 2.99 -0.46 19.53
N PHE A 261 1.94 0.14 20.09
CA PHE A 261 0.82 -0.61 20.67
C PHE A 261 0.03 -1.37 19.60
N ALA A 262 -0.29 -0.71 18.48
CA ALA A 262 -0.97 -1.34 17.37
C ALA A 262 -0.16 -2.52 16.79
N THR A 263 1.17 -2.38 16.69
CA THR A 263 2.01 -3.46 16.16
C THR A 263 2.13 -4.66 17.11
N GLU A 264 2.09 -4.45 18.43
CA GLU A 264 2.04 -5.53 19.41
C GLU A 264 0.73 -6.32 19.31
N LYS A 265 -0.41 -5.61 19.29
CA LYS A 265 -1.74 -6.24 19.15
C LYS A 265 -1.91 -6.97 17.83
N VAL A 266 -1.39 -6.43 16.73
CA VAL A 266 -1.42 -7.16 15.45
C VAL A 266 -0.58 -8.43 15.51
N LYS A 267 0.59 -8.43 16.17
CA LYS A 267 1.39 -9.66 16.37
C LYS A 267 0.67 -10.69 17.24
N GLU A 268 -0.06 -10.24 18.25
CA GLU A 268 -0.92 -11.09 19.10
C GLU A 268 -1.98 -11.80 18.22
N ILE A 269 -2.72 -11.03 17.41
CA ILE A 269 -3.71 -11.57 16.45
C ILE A 269 -3.05 -12.55 15.47
N GLU A 270 -1.89 -12.20 14.89
CA GLU A 270 -1.14 -13.10 13.99
C GLU A 270 -0.79 -14.43 14.67
N SER A 271 -0.33 -14.37 15.92
CA SER A 271 0.03 -15.57 16.69
C SER A 271 -1.18 -16.46 16.95
N SER A 272 -2.31 -15.87 17.34
CA SER A 272 -3.56 -16.59 17.60
C SER A 272 -4.10 -17.29 16.36
N LEU A 273 -4.11 -16.62 15.20
CA LEU A 273 -4.56 -17.22 13.93
C LEU A 273 -3.72 -18.43 13.52
N VAL A 274 -2.42 -18.46 13.82
CA VAL A 274 -1.52 -19.56 13.43
C VAL A 274 -1.69 -20.83 14.30
N ARG A 275 -2.36 -20.74 15.44
CA ARG A 275 -2.53 -21.88 16.35
C ARG A 275 -3.34 -22.99 15.68
N ALA A 276 -3.01 -24.25 15.99
CA ALA A 276 -3.72 -25.41 15.46
C ALA A 276 -5.10 -25.65 16.12
N ARG A 277 -5.37 -25.03 17.27
CA ARG A 277 -6.65 -25.07 18.01
C ARG A 277 -7.02 -23.66 18.43
N SER A 278 -8.31 -23.34 18.36
CA SER A 278 -8.84 -21.99 18.64
C SER A 278 -8.13 -20.93 17.79
N SER A 279 -8.06 -21.15 16.48
CA SER A 279 -7.47 -20.23 15.50
C SER A 279 -8.37 -19.04 15.16
N ASN A 280 -9.38 -18.76 15.98
CA ASN A 280 -10.29 -17.64 15.81
C ASN A 280 -9.93 -16.56 16.83
N VAL A 281 -10.16 -15.31 16.48
CA VAL A 281 -9.79 -14.17 17.32
C VAL A 281 -11.02 -13.32 17.60
N LEU A 282 -11.21 -12.93 18.85
CA LEU A 282 -12.26 -11.99 19.25
C LEU A 282 -11.59 -10.72 19.79
N ILE A 283 -11.74 -9.64 19.04
CA ILE A 283 -11.20 -8.32 19.38
C ILE A 283 -12.24 -7.56 20.21
N ILE A 284 -11.91 -7.27 21.46
CA ILE A 284 -12.80 -6.62 22.41
C ILE A 284 -12.26 -5.23 22.71
N GLY A 285 -13.08 -4.20 22.50
CA GLY A 285 -12.69 -2.82 22.77
C GLY A 285 -13.85 -1.84 22.57
N GLU A 286 -13.71 -0.66 23.18
CA GLU A 286 -14.74 0.39 23.12
C GLU A 286 -15.03 0.83 21.68
N SER A 287 -16.23 1.37 21.47
CA SER A 287 -16.62 1.89 20.16
C SER A 287 -15.74 3.08 19.77
N GLY A 288 -15.19 3.07 18.56
CA GLY A 288 -14.34 4.16 18.06
C GLY A 288 -12.83 4.01 18.33
N VAL A 289 -12.37 2.94 18.99
CA VAL A 289 -10.93 2.69 19.27
C VAL A 289 -10.15 2.18 18.04
N GLY A 290 -10.81 2.00 16.89
CA GLY A 290 -10.14 1.54 15.67
C GLY A 290 -9.95 0.02 15.58
N LYS A 291 -10.90 -0.78 16.09
CA LYS A 291 -10.84 -2.27 16.02
C LYS A 291 -10.63 -2.80 14.60
N ILE A 292 -11.31 -2.20 13.62
CA ILE A 292 -11.16 -2.55 12.21
C ILE A 292 -9.81 -2.12 11.65
N ASP A 293 -9.20 -1.06 12.19
CA ASP A 293 -7.90 -0.60 11.75
C ASP A 293 -6.78 -1.61 12.06
N LEU A 294 -6.90 -2.37 13.16
CA LEU A 294 -5.98 -3.49 13.43
C LEU A 294 -6.10 -4.60 12.39
N VAL A 295 -7.32 -4.93 11.96
CA VAL A 295 -7.55 -5.91 10.89
C VAL A 295 -7.03 -5.39 9.55
N MET A 296 -7.15 -4.07 9.30
CA MET A 296 -6.55 -3.42 8.13
C MET A 296 -5.01 -3.48 8.16
N GLU A 297 -4.39 -3.24 9.32
CA GLU A 297 -2.94 -3.34 9.47
C GLU A 297 -2.46 -4.79 9.35
N LEU A 298 -3.21 -5.76 9.87
CA LEU A 298 -2.98 -7.19 9.62
C LEU A 298 -3.01 -7.50 8.12
N ASN A 299 -4.05 -7.08 7.40
CA ASN A 299 -4.15 -7.25 5.95
C ASN A 299 -2.96 -6.62 5.21
N LYS A 300 -2.55 -5.42 5.62
CA LYS A 300 -1.37 -4.74 5.06
C LYS A 300 -0.09 -5.53 5.31
N ARG A 301 0.10 -6.12 6.50
CA ARG A 301 1.26 -6.97 6.82
C ARG A 301 1.27 -8.26 6.02
N MET A 302 0.10 -8.89 5.83
CA MET A 302 -0.05 -10.07 4.97
C MET A 302 0.33 -9.74 3.53
N GLN A 303 -0.18 -8.63 3.00
CA GLN A 303 0.14 -8.18 1.64
C GLN A 303 1.62 -7.82 1.47
N THR A 304 2.25 -7.21 2.47
CA THR A 304 3.67 -6.79 2.41
C THR A 304 4.66 -7.90 2.77
N GLY A 305 4.17 -9.12 3.07
CA GLY A 305 5.02 -10.24 3.47
C GLY A 305 5.75 -10.02 4.80
N LYS A 306 5.15 -9.22 5.69
CA LYS A 306 5.62 -9.00 7.06
C LYS A 306 4.92 -9.91 8.08
N SER A 307 3.84 -10.59 7.70
CA SER A 307 3.12 -11.55 8.54
C SER A 307 3.83 -12.91 8.62
N LEU A 308 3.32 -13.79 9.49
CA LEU A 308 3.74 -15.19 9.57
C LEU A 308 3.36 -15.97 8.30
N ASP A 309 4.20 -16.93 7.89
CA ASP A 309 4.05 -17.67 6.63
C ASP A 309 2.74 -18.47 6.53
N ALA A 310 2.19 -18.93 7.66
CA ALA A 310 0.96 -19.74 7.69
C ALA A 310 -0.32 -18.94 7.36
N ILE A 311 -0.30 -17.63 7.57
CA ILE A 311 -1.37 -16.70 7.17
C ILE A 311 -0.98 -15.89 5.93
N ALA A 312 0.30 -15.91 5.53
CA ALA A 312 0.76 -15.24 4.33
C ALA A 312 0.06 -15.80 3.07
N GLY A 313 -0.65 -14.94 2.35
CA GLY A 313 -1.40 -15.31 1.15
C GLY A 313 -2.87 -15.70 1.38
N ARG A 314 -3.36 -15.65 2.63
CA ARG A 314 -4.81 -15.69 2.89
C ARG A 314 -5.45 -14.33 2.55
N GLN A 315 -6.73 -14.35 2.21
CA GLN A 315 -7.54 -13.17 1.92
C GLN A 315 -8.47 -12.88 3.10
N ILE A 316 -8.43 -11.64 3.58
CA ILE A 316 -9.34 -11.16 4.62
C ILE A 316 -10.60 -10.60 3.94
N ILE A 317 -11.75 -11.14 4.30
CA ILE A 317 -13.06 -10.76 3.77
C ILE A 317 -13.93 -10.30 4.93
N VAL A 318 -14.56 -9.12 4.82
CA VAL A 318 -15.48 -8.63 5.85
C VAL A 318 -16.90 -9.00 5.46
N LEU A 319 -17.60 -9.71 6.35
CA LEU A 319 -18.99 -10.10 6.14
C LEU A 319 -19.91 -8.89 6.34
N ASP A 320 -20.75 -8.59 5.35
CA ASP A 320 -21.79 -7.58 5.47
C ASP A 320 -23.06 -8.22 6.04
N THR A 321 -23.15 -8.21 7.38
CA THR A 321 -24.29 -8.78 8.10
C THR A 321 -25.60 -8.07 7.77
N ASN A 322 -25.56 -6.76 7.50
CA ASN A 322 -26.75 -5.99 7.16
C ASN A 322 -27.32 -6.43 5.80
N LEU A 323 -26.45 -6.62 4.80
CA LEU A 323 -26.85 -7.10 3.48
C LEU A 323 -27.40 -8.53 3.55
N LEU A 324 -26.78 -9.39 4.37
CA LEU A 324 -27.23 -10.77 4.58
C LEU A 324 -28.66 -10.80 5.15
N PHE A 325 -28.92 -10.04 6.22
CA PHE A 325 -30.24 -9.97 6.85
C PHE A 325 -31.28 -9.23 6.00
N ALA A 326 -30.89 -8.24 5.21
CA ALA A 326 -31.81 -7.54 4.30
C ALA A 326 -32.29 -8.45 3.15
N THR A 327 -31.46 -9.40 2.72
CA THR A 327 -31.76 -10.30 1.61
C THR A 327 -32.66 -11.47 2.03
N HIS A 328 -32.51 -11.94 3.28
CA HIS A 328 -33.20 -13.12 3.77
C HIS A 328 -34.29 -12.76 4.79
N LYS A 329 -35.52 -13.16 4.49
CA LYS A 329 -36.67 -12.98 5.40
C LYS A 329 -37.05 -14.26 6.11
N ASP A 330 -36.69 -15.41 5.54
CA ASP A 330 -37.02 -16.73 6.05
C ASP A 330 -35.85 -17.32 6.82
N LYS A 331 -36.14 -17.85 8.03
CA LYS A 331 -35.16 -18.53 8.89
C LYS A 331 -34.34 -19.59 8.14
N GLN A 332 -35.03 -20.49 7.44
CA GLN A 332 -34.41 -21.64 6.78
C GLN A 332 -33.48 -21.20 5.65
N GLU A 333 -33.85 -20.14 4.92
CA GLU A 333 -33.02 -19.62 3.83
C GLU A 333 -31.74 -19.00 4.40
N LEU A 334 -31.85 -18.22 5.48
CA LEU A 334 -30.71 -17.61 6.16
C LEU A 334 -29.72 -18.66 6.69
N GLU A 335 -30.22 -19.70 7.33
CA GLU A 335 -29.41 -20.78 7.90
C GLU A 335 -28.64 -21.53 6.78
N LEU A 336 -29.32 -21.89 5.69
CA LEU A 336 -28.70 -22.53 4.54
C LEU A 336 -27.68 -21.64 3.84
N THR A 337 -27.93 -20.33 3.75
CA THR A 337 -26.99 -19.37 3.17
C THR A 337 -25.71 -19.29 4.00
N ILE A 338 -25.81 -19.20 5.33
CA ILE A 338 -24.63 -19.15 6.22
C ILE A 338 -23.80 -20.42 6.10
N LEU A 339 -24.43 -21.60 6.13
CA LEU A 339 -23.74 -22.88 5.96
C LEU A 339 -22.99 -22.93 4.63
N LYS A 340 -23.64 -22.57 3.53
CA LYS A 340 -23.02 -22.52 2.20
C LYS A 340 -21.84 -21.55 2.12
N MET A 341 -21.95 -20.35 2.72
CA MET A 341 -20.84 -19.40 2.75
C MET A 341 -19.61 -19.98 3.46
N PHE A 342 -19.84 -20.70 4.56
CA PHE A 342 -18.77 -21.24 5.38
C PHE A 342 -18.15 -22.49 4.71
N ASP A 343 -18.97 -23.32 4.08
CA ASP A 343 -18.51 -24.43 3.23
C ASP A 343 -17.64 -23.91 2.07
N GLU A 344 -18.10 -22.89 1.34
CA GLU A 344 -17.33 -22.26 0.26
C GLU A 344 -16.01 -21.66 0.77
N ALA A 345 -16.01 -21.08 1.97
CA ALA A 345 -14.79 -20.53 2.57
C ALA A 345 -13.77 -21.63 2.93
N ILE A 346 -14.25 -22.80 3.39
CA ILE A 346 -13.41 -23.97 3.66
C ILE A 346 -12.85 -24.55 2.36
N GLU A 347 -13.70 -24.68 1.33
CA GLU A 347 -13.29 -25.17 0.01
C GLU A 347 -12.27 -24.23 -0.65
N ALA A 348 -12.42 -22.92 -0.46
CA ALA A 348 -11.44 -21.93 -0.90
C ALA A 348 -10.08 -22.12 -0.19
N GLY A 349 -10.08 -22.41 1.11
CA GLY A 349 -8.89 -22.79 1.89
C GLY A 349 -7.89 -21.65 2.17
N ASN A 350 -8.16 -20.44 1.67
CA ASN A 350 -7.32 -19.25 1.84
C ASN A 350 -8.10 -18.05 2.41
N ILE A 351 -9.26 -18.23 3.03
CA ILE A 351 -10.13 -17.13 3.46
C ILE A 351 -10.10 -16.96 4.99
N ILE A 352 -10.01 -15.70 5.44
CA ILE A 352 -10.24 -15.28 6.82
C ILE A 352 -11.48 -14.39 6.83
N ILE A 353 -12.51 -14.80 7.57
CA ILE A 353 -13.78 -14.05 7.64
C ILE A 353 -13.72 -13.08 8.82
N VAL A 354 -14.09 -11.83 8.57
CA VAL A 354 -14.22 -10.80 9.60
C VAL A 354 -15.69 -10.53 9.86
N ILE A 355 -16.11 -10.65 11.12
CA ILE A 355 -17.48 -10.35 11.55
C ILE A 355 -17.44 -9.17 12.51
N GLU A 356 -18.10 -8.08 12.12
CA GLU A 356 -18.22 -6.89 12.98
C GLU A 356 -19.38 -7.02 13.96
N ASN A 357 -19.15 -6.60 15.20
CA ASN A 357 -20.14 -6.62 16.27
C ASN A 357 -20.82 -8.00 16.40
N LEU A 358 -20.02 -9.03 16.71
CA LEU A 358 -20.48 -10.42 16.73
C LEU A 358 -21.75 -10.61 17.58
N SER A 359 -21.86 -9.97 18.74
CA SER A 359 -23.07 -10.00 19.58
C SER A 359 -24.31 -9.51 18.84
N THR A 360 -24.18 -8.46 18.03
CA THR A 360 -25.30 -7.91 17.24
C THR A 360 -25.71 -8.90 16.15
N PHE A 361 -24.75 -9.48 15.45
CA PHE A 361 -25.01 -10.53 14.46
C PHE A 361 -25.76 -11.73 15.08
N VAL A 362 -25.29 -12.22 16.24
CA VAL A 362 -25.94 -13.33 16.95
C VAL A 362 -27.36 -12.96 17.39
N ARG A 363 -27.56 -11.76 17.95
CA ARG A 363 -28.87 -11.29 18.41
C ARG A 363 -29.88 -11.12 17.26
N GLU A 364 -29.45 -10.56 16.14
CA GLU A 364 -30.30 -10.37 14.96
C GLU A 364 -30.70 -11.72 14.34
N ALA A 365 -29.77 -12.67 14.28
CA ALA A 365 -30.07 -14.03 13.84
C ALA A 365 -31.00 -14.77 14.80
N GLU A 366 -30.81 -14.62 16.11
CA GLU A 366 -31.68 -15.21 17.14
C GLU A 366 -33.10 -14.64 17.08
N ALA A 367 -33.25 -13.34 16.77
CA ALA A 367 -34.56 -12.71 16.56
C ALA A 367 -35.32 -13.32 15.36
N MET A 368 -34.61 -13.89 14.38
CA MET A 368 -35.17 -14.68 13.28
C MET A 368 -35.28 -16.17 13.59
N GLY A 369 -34.92 -16.59 14.80
CA GLY A 369 -34.99 -17.96 15.29
C GLY A 369 -33.81 -18.84 14.86
N VAL A 370 -32.71 -18.26 14.37
CA VAL A 370 -31.46 -18.99 14.06
C VAL A 370 -30.50 -18.89 15.23
N PHE A 371 -30.11 -20.04 15.78
CA PHE A 371 -29.14 -20.09 16.87
C PHE A 371 -27.73 -20.27 16.30
N ILE A 372 -27.09 -19.14 15.98
CA ILE A 372 -25.76 -19.08 15.36
C ILE A 372 -24.69 -19.89 16.13
N PRO A 373 -24.58 -19.83 17.47
CA PRO A 373 -23.51 -20.53 18.18
C PRO A 373 -23.47 -22.04 17.89
N GLU A 374 -24.63 -22.68 17.79
CA GLU A 374 -24.72 -24.11 17.45
C GLU A 374 -24.47 -24.36 15.96
N LEU A 375 -24.97 -23.46 15.09
CA LEU A 375 -24.80 -23.55 13.65
C LEU A 375 -23.31 -23.53 13.24
N ILE A 376 -22.50 -22.67 13.88
CA ILE A 376 -21.11 -22.43 13.46
C ILE A 376 -20.06 -23.17 14.31
N ASP A 377 -20.40 -23.86 15.41
CA ASP A 377 -19.39 -24.52 16.28
C ASP A 377 -18.56 -25.58 15.52
N GLN A 378 -19.19 -26.29 14.57
CA GLN A 378 -18.51 -27.25 13.72
C GLN A 378 -17.44 -26.58 12.86
N TYR A 379 -17.75 -25.39 12.33
CA TYR A 379 -16.85 -24.61 11.48
C TYR A 379 -15.73 -23.94 12.27
N LEU A 380 -16.03 -23.41 13.46
CA LEU A 380 -15.04 -22.79 14.36
C LEU A 380 -13.99 -23.77 14.88
N SER A 381 -14.29 -25.07 14.83
CA SER A 381 -13.38 -26.14 15.24
C SER A 381 -12.38 -26.53 14.15
N LEU A 382 -12.62 -26.13 12.89
CA LEU A 382 -11.80 -26.49 11.75
C LEU A 382 -10.66 -25.49 11.56
N PRO A 383 -9.39 -25.94 11.44
CA PRO A 383 -8.26 -25.03 11.21
C PRO A 383 -8.26 -24.40 9.80
N GLN A 384 -9.09 -24.92 8.89
CA GLN A 384 -9.25 -24.38 7.54
C GLN A 384 -10.00 -23.05 7.53
N LEU A 385 -10.92 -22.84 8.48
CA LEU A 385 -11.69 -21.60 8.59
C LEU A 385 -11.18 -20.79 9.79
N GLN A 386 -10.81 -19.54 9.53
CA GLN A 386 -10.41 -18.61 10.58
C GLN A 386 -11.39 -17.45 10.61
N ILE A 387 -11.88 -17.11 11.79
CA ILE A 387 -12.78 -15.98 12.00
C ILE A 387 -12.13 -14.95 12.91
N ILE A 388 -12.17 -13.69 12.48
CA ILE A 388 -11.84 -12.52 13.31
C ILE A 388 -13.14 -11.80 13.62
N ALA A 389 -13.54 -11.82 14.88
CA ALA A 389 -14.72 -11.12 15.36
C ALA A 389 -14.32 -9.83 16.09
N THR A 390 -15.19 -8.83 16.06
CA THR A 390 -15.03 -7.61 16.89
C THR A 390 -16.27 -7.40 17.75
N ASP A 391 -16.09 -6.88 18.97
CA ASP A 391 -17.23 -6.52 19.82
C ASP A 391 -16.89 -5.46 20.88
N THR A 392 -17.91 -4.89 21.52
CA THR A 392 -17.75 -3.99 22.67
C THR A 392 -17.76 -4.78 23.98
N PRO A 393 -17.05 -4.33 25.03
CA PRO A 393 -17.02 -5.02 26.32
C PRO A 393 -18.42 -5.24 26.90
N ALA A 394 -19.29 -4.22 26.82
CA ALA A 394 -20.67 -4.30 27.33
C ALA A 394 -21.49 -5.41 26.63
N SER A 395 -21.40 -5.50 25.30
CA SER A 395 -22.13 -6.51 24.53
C SER A 395 -21.56 -7.90 24.77
N TYR A 396 -20.23 -8.00 24.85
CA TYR A 396 -19.51 -9.23 25.16
C TYR A 396 -19.97 -9.84 26.49
N HIS A 397 -19.96 -9.06 27.59
CA HIS A 397 -20.39 -9.56 28.91
C HIS A 397 -21.87 -9.94 28.94
N THR A 398 -22.72 -9.19 28.24
CA THR A 398 -24.17 -9.43 28.28
C THR A 398 -24.58 -10.66 27.47
N TYR A 399 -23.99 -10.87 26.29
CA TYR A 399 -24.47 -11.85 25.31
C TYR A 399 -23.46 -12.94 24.93
N LEU A 400 -22.15 -12.67 24.89
CA LEU A 400 -21.16 -13.66 24.45
C LEU A 400 -20.61 -14.48 25.62
N GLU A 401 -20.30 -13.84 26.75
CA GLU A 401 -19.74 -14.51 27.93
C GLU A 401 -20.67 -15.60 28.46
N THR A 402 -21.99 -15.37 28.38
CA THR A 402 -23.04 -16.32 28.79
C THR A 402 -23.07 -17.58 27.91
N LEU A 403 -22.57 -17.51 26.68
CA LEU A 403 -22.55 -18.62 25.72
C LEU A 403 -21.34 -19.56 25.91
N GLY A 404 -20.45 -19.29 26.87
CA GLY A 404 -19.45 -20.19 27.46
C GLY A 404 -18.62 -21.07 26.51
N GLY A 405 -19.21 -22.15 25.99
CA GLY A 405 -18.55 -23.04 25.02
C GLY A 405 -18.19 -22.35 23.72
N PHE A 406 -19.01 -21.39 23.28
CA PHE A 406 -18.82 -20.64 22.03
C PHE A 406 -17.62 -19.69 22.10
N THR A 407 -17.51 -18.91 23.18
CA THR A 407 -16.41 -17.94 23.37
C THR A 407 -15.05 -18.62 23.51
N ARG A 408 -14.99 -19.84 24.08
CA ARG A 408 -13.75 -20.64 24.18
C ARG A 408 -13.12 -21.01 22.82
N ARG A 409 -13.86 -20.85 21.71
CA ARG A 409 -13.33 -21.04 20.34
C ARG A 409 -12.53 -19.84 19.83
N PHE A 410 -12.65 -18.71 20.49
CA PHE A 410 -11.97 -17.47 20.17
C PHE A 410 -10.86 -17.18 21.18
N ASP A 411 -9.73 -16.70 20.70
CA ASP A 411 -8.70 -16.08 21.51
C ASP A 411 -9.05 -14.59 21.69
N GLU A 412 -9.13 -14.14 22.94
CA GLU A 412 -9.61 -12.81 23.26
C GLU A 412 -8.44 -11.81 23.24
N VAL A 413 -8.55 -10.80 22.38
CA VAL A 413 -7.58 -9.71 22.28
C VAL A 413 -8.25 -8.43 22.79
N LEU A 414 -7.88 -8.05 24.01
CA LEU A 414 -8.36 -6.83 24.65
C LEU A 414 -7.60 -5.62 24.12
N ILE A 415 -8.36 -4.58 23.76
CA ILE A 415 -7.84 -3.28 23.34
C ILE A 415 -8.33 -2.25 24.34
N ASP A 416 -7.37 -1.73 25.10
CA ASP A 416 -7.60 -0.58 25.96
C ASP A 416 -7.64 0.70 25.11
N THR A 417 -8.42 1.69 25.55
CA THR A 417 -8.39 3.01 24.95
C THR A 417 -6.98 3.58 25.09
N PRO A 418 -6.35 4.10 24.01
CA PRO A 418 -5.09 4.82 24.15
C PRO A 418 -5.33 5.99 25.11
N ASP A 419 -4.48 6.12 26.13
CA ASP A 419 -4.51 7.28 27.02
C ASP A 419 -4.26 8.52 26.16
N LEU A 420 -5.32 9.29 25.91
CA LEU A 420 -5.24 10.59 25.26
C LEU A 420 -4.58 11.58 26.23
N THR A 421 -3.26 11.47 26.43
CA THR A 421 -2.45 12.44 27.18
C THR A 421 -1.66 13.34 26.26
#